data_AF-A0A173Y7V5-F1
#
_entry.id   AF-A0A173Y7V5-F1
#
_cell.length_a   1.000
_cell.length_b   1.000
_cell.length_c   1.000
_cell.angle_alpha   90.00
_cell.angle_beta   90.00
_cell.angle_gamma   90.00
#
_symmetry.space_group_name_H-M   'P 1'
#
loop_
_entity.id
_entity.type
_entity.pdbx_description
1 polymer ?
#
loop_
_entity_poly.entity_id
_entity_poly.type
_entity_poly.pdbx_seq_one_letter_code
_entity_poly.pdbx_strand_id
1 'polypeptide(L)'
;MKINEQYHDLNLLENVTYEFLGRDGETHEETEPILVEHMMDVYVNERLTMKLVCIPQHLTELVLGRLFTEGIISSAEDVEQIYICEFGKRARVILSKNKSGQSHEENEDYVAPTPTCCTGNRVLNDYFITDQPMTPVTPVPWKKQWIFDLADCFANGTPLHSQTWATHSCFLACDGELLFQCEDIGRHNALDKAIGYALRHNIDLKKCVVYSSGRIPTDMAVKAIRAGIPVLASKASPSAEAVAMAKEYHLTLICAARRDRMKLFTGNNPTE
;
A
#
# COMPACT_ATOMS: atom_id res chain seq x y z
N MET A 1 -14.50 15.27 3.90
CA MET A 1 -13.69 15.18 2.67
C MET A 1 -14.58 15.13 1.42
N LYS A 2 -14.35 16.02 0.45
CA LYS A 2 -14.95 15.97 -0.89
C LYS A 2 -14.02 15.23 -1.85
N ILE A 3 -14.52 14.26 -2.60
CA ILE A 3 -13.73 13.50 -3.58
C ILE A 3 -14.32 13.74 -4.97
N ASN A 4 -13.46 14.04 -5.94
CA ASN A 4 -13.83 14.09 -7.34
C ASN A 4 -12.77 13.37 -8.18
N GLU A 5 -13.22 12.33 -8.89
CA GLU A 5 -12.38 11.42 -9.66
C GLU A 5 -12.70 11.60 -11.14
N GLN A 6 -11.78 12.19 -11.90
CA GLN A 6 -11.88 12.36 -13.36
C GLN A 6 -10.96 11.39 -14.08
N TYR A 7 -11.14 10.11 -13.81
CA TYR A 7 -10.50 9.01 -14.51
C TYR A 7 -11.43 7.79 -14.46
N HIS A 8 -11.60 7.13 -15.60
CA HIS A 8 -12.34 5.89 -15.71
C HIS A 8 -11.69 5.04 -16.81
N ASP A 9 -11.72 3.73 -16.63
CA ASP A 9 -11.34 2.74 -17.64
C ASP A 9 -9.96 3.01 -18.29
N LEU A 10 -9.01 3.48 -17.48
CA LEU A 10 -7.63 3.66 -17.92
C LEU A 10 -7.02 2.32 -18.26
N ASN A 11 -6.20 2.31 -19.32
CA ASN A 11 -5.62 1.08 -19.80
C ASN A 11 -4.67 0.50 -18.74
N LEU A 12 -4.88 -0.77 -18.40
CA LEU A 12 -4.07 -1.50 -17.42
C LEU A 12 -3.04 -2.40 -18.08
N LEU A 13 -3.32 -2.82 -19.32
CA LEU A 13 -2.57 -3.85 -20.03
C LEU A 13 -2.31 -3.41 -21.48
N GLU A 14 -1.15 -3.74 -22.01
CA GLU A 14 -0.88 -3.59 -23.44
C GLU A 14 -0.33 -4.90 -24.00
N ASN A 15 -0.72 -5.23 -25.23
CA ASN A 15 -0.20 -6.43 -25.89
C ASN A 15 1.19 -6.12 -26.44
N VAL A 16 2.17 -6.92 -26.06
CA VAL A 16 3.53 -6.83 -26.57
C VAL A 16 3.92 -8.15 -27.20
N THR A 17 4.50 -8.07 -28.40
CA THR A 17 5.11 -9.22 -29.06
C THR A 17 6.53 -9.40 -28.52
N TYR A 18 6.86 -10.63 -28.12
CA TYR A 18 8.18 -10.99 -27.66
C TYR A 18 8.63 -12.31 -28.26
N GLU A 19 9.93 -12.54 -28.22
CA GLU A 19 10.56 -13.78 -28.67
C GLU A 19 10.70 -14.74 -27.48
N PHE A 20 10.00 -15.87 -27.53
CA PHE A 20 10.14 -16.96 -26.57
C PHE A 20 11.39 -17.77 -26.91
N LEU A 21 12.26 -17.97 -25.91
CA LEU A 21 13.49 -18.75 -26.05
C LEU A 21 13.37 -20.05 -25.24
N GLY A 22 13.12 -21.16 -25.92
CA GLY A 22 12.95 -22.48 -25.34
C GLY A 22 14.28 -23.11 -24.89
N ARG A 23 14.22 -23.95 -23.85
CA ARG A 23 15.40 -24.70 -23.37
C ARG A 23 15.87 -25.77 -24.36
N ASP A 24 15.00 -26.21 -25.24
CA ASP A 24 15.25 -27.08 -26.39
C ASP A 24 15.97 -26.37 -27.55
N GLY A 25 16.12 -25.04 -27.47
CA GLY A 25 16.70 -24.21 -28.52
C GLY A 25 15.68 -23.74 -29.57
N GLU A 26 14.39 -24.04 -29.39
CA GLU A 26 13.34 -23.48 -30.23
C GLU A 26 13.10 -22.01 -29.88
N THR A 27 12.76 -21.23 -30.91
CA THR A 27 12.46 -19.82 -30.79
C THR A 27 11.21 -19.50 -31.58
N HIS A 28 10.24 -18.86 -30.94
CA HIS A 28 9.00 -18.45 -31.58
C HIS A 28 8.51 -17.13 -31.02
N GLU A 29 7.72 -16.40 -31.82
CA GLU A 29 7.10 -15.16 -31.38
C GLU A 29 5.76 -15.44 -30.68
N GLU A 30 5.55 -14.80 -29.54
CA GLU A 30 4.28 -14.79 -28.82
C GLU A 30 3.80 -13.36 -28.60
N THR A 31 2.51 -13.20 -28.30
CA THR A 31 1.94 -11.91 -27.92
C THR A 31 1.05 -12.10 -26.71
N GLU A 32 1.36 -11.37 -25.65
CA GLU A 32 0.64 -11.43 -24.38
C GLU A 32 0.40 -10.03 -23.81
N PRO A 33 -0.64 -9.87 -22.98
CA PRO A 33 -0.86 -8.63 -22.26
C PRO A 33 0.16 -8.44 -21.13
N ILE A 34 0.88 -7.32 -21.15
CA ILE A 34 1.78 -6.90 -20.07
C ILE A 34 1.20 -5.71 -19.32
N LEU A 35 1.63 -5.52 -18.07
CA LEU A 35 1.16 -4.42 -17.21
C LEU A 35 1.67 -3.06 -17.69
N VAL A 36 0.79 -2.07 -17.74
CA VAL A 36 1.13 -0.67 -18.05
C VAL A 36 1.37 0.12 -16.75
N GLU A 37 2.51 0.80 -16.66
CA GLU A 37 2.80 1.73 -15.56
C GLU A 37 2.02 3.04 -15.71
N HIS A 38 1.49 3.55 -14.60
CA HIS A 38 0.83 4.85 -14.55
C HIS A 38 1.53 5.81 -13.59
N MET A 39 1.89 6.98 -14.10
CA MET A 39 2.55 8.04 -13.35
C MET A 39 1.51 9.04 -12.82
N MET A 40 1.59 9.38 -11.53
CA MET A 40 0.75 10.38 -10.89
C MET A 40 1.57 11.35 -10.04
N ASP A 41 1.37 12.65 -10.30
CA ASP A 41 1.90 13.72 -9.48
C ASP A 41 0.88 14.13 -8.40
N VAL A 42 1.30 14.16 -7.14
CA VAL A 42 0.44 14.51 -6.00
C VAL A 42 0.83 15.87 -5.46
N TYR A 43 -0.12 16.80 -5.51
CA TYR A 43 0.00 18.16 -5.00
C TYR A 43 -0.78 18.29 -3.69
N VAL A 44 -0.14 18.76 -2.63
CA VAL A 44 -0.77 19.06 -1.34
C VAL A 44 -0.72 20.58 -1.14
N ASN A 45 -1.88 21.21 -0.97
CA ASN A 45 -2.02 22.68 -0.90
C ASN A 45 -1.21 23.41 -1.99
N GLU A 46 -1.38 22.97 -3.25
CA GLU A 46 -0.70 23.48 -4.45
C GLU A 46 0.81 23.21 -4.57
N ARG A 47 1.42 22.52 -3.62
CA ARG A 47 2.85 22.14 -3.68
C ARG A 47 3.00 20.70 -4.17
N LEU A 48 3.87 20.46 -5.14
CA LEU A 48 4.19 19.09 -5.58
C LEU A 48 4.91 18.36 -4.44
N THR A 49 4.26 17.36 -3.85
CA THR A 49 4.76 16.66 -2.67
C THR A 49 5.23 15.26 -3.00
N MET A 50 4.58 14.58 -3.95
CA MET A 50 4.95 13.20 -4.30
C MET A 50 4.84 12.93 -5.80
N LYS A 51 5.69 12.02 -6.27
CA LYS A 51 5.55 11.37 -7.58
C LYS A 51 5.37 9.88 -7.37
N LEU A 52 4.33 9.31 -7.96
CA LEU A 52 3.95 7.91 -7.79
C LEU A 52 3.93 7.19 -9.14
N VAL A 53 4.51 5.99 -9.18
CA VAL A 53 4.37 5.01 -10.24
C VAL A 53 3.49 3.89 -9.68
N CYS A 54 2.35 3.65 -10.33
CA CYS A 54 1.27 2.84 -9.76
C CYS A 54 0.40 2.20 -10.85
N ILE A 55 -0.58 1.41 -10.43
CA ILE A 55 -1.69 0.97 -11.27
C ILE A 55 -2.84 1.99 -11.14
N PRO A 56 -3.47 2.45 -12.24
CA PRO A 56 -4.49 3.51 -12.23
C PRO A 56 -5.87 3.03 -11.78
N GLN A 57 -5.91 2.27 -10.70
CA GLN A 57 -7.10 1.85 -9.97
C GLN A 57 -6.96 2.29 -8.51
N HIS A 58 -8.06 2.73 -7.90
CA HIS A 58 -8.07 3.18 -6.50
C HIS A 58 -7.03 4.29 -6.22
N LEU A 59 -6.95 5.28 -7.11
CA LEU A 59 -5.96 6.35 -7.02
C LEU A 59 -6.20 7.25 -5.81
N THR A 60 -7.47 7.51 -5.46
CA THR A 60 -7.82 8.29 -4.28
C THR A 60 -7.36 7.57 -3.00
N GLU A 61 -7.57 6.26 -2.92
CA GLU A 61 -7.10 5.44 -1.81
C GLU A 61 -5.58 5.41 -1.74
N LEU A 62 -4.89 5.27 -2.87
CA LEU A 62 -3.43 5.36 -2.91
C LEU A 62 -2.93 6.69 -2.32
N VAL A 63 -3.52 7.82 -2.75
CA VAL A 63 -3.17 9.15 -2.24
C VAL A 63 -3.44 9.25 -0.75
N LEU A 64 -4.62 8.84 -0.28
CA LEU A 64 -4.99 8.90 1.15
C LEU A 64 -4.06 8.06 2.02
N GLY A 65 -3.84 6.81 1.67
CA GLY A 65 -2.97 5.93 2.45
C GLY A 65 -1.52 6.38 2.42
N ARG A 66 -1.05 6.94 1.29
CA ARG A 66 0.29 7.52 1.22
C ARG A 66 0.40 8.73 2.15
N LEU A 67 -0.52 9.70 2.07
CA LEU A 67 -0.51 10.87 2.97
C LEU A 67 -0.50 10.45 4.44
N PHE A 68 -1.29 9.43 4.78
CA PHE A 68 -1.39 8.95 6.15
C PHE A 68 -0.11 8.26 6.61
N THR A 69 0.42 7.34 5.81
CA THR A 69 1.59 6.55 6.20
C THR A 69 2.90 7.32 6.15
N GLU A 70 3.00 8.38 5.35
CA GLU A 70 4.11 9.33 5.37
C GLU A 70 3.98 10.37 6.51
N GLY A 71 2.87 10.37 7.26
CA GLY A 71 2.66 11.28 8.40
C GLY A 71 2.24 12.70 8.01
N ILE A 72 1.78 12.90 6.78
CA ILE A 72 1.24 14.18 6.27
C ILE A 72 -0.14 14.44 6.88
N ILE A 73 -0.96 13.40 6.98
CA ILE A 73 -2.25 13.44 7.68
C ILE A 73 -2.26 12.43 8.84
N SER A 74 -3.03 12.75 9.87
CA SER A 74 -3.28 11.88 11.02
C SER A 74 -4.68 11.27 10.99
N SER A 75 -5.58 11.81 10.15
CA SER A 75 -6.92 11.27 9.91
C SER A 75 -7.45 11.68 8.53
N ALA A 76 -8.52 11.02 8.06
CA ALA A 76 -9.22 11.44 6.84
C ALA A 76 -9.90 12.82 6.97
N GLU A 77 -10.17 13.29 8.20
CA GLU A 77 -10.75 14.60 8.49
C GLU A 77 -9.78 15.75 8.22
N ASP A 78 -8.47 15.47 8.20
CA ASP A 78 -7.45 16.45 7.84
C ASP A 78 -7.56 16.86 6.36
N VAL A 79 -8.29 16.08 5.53
CA VAL A 79 -8.45 16.32 4.10
C VAL A 79 -9.81 16.95 3.80
N GLU A 80 -9.78 18.20 3.37
CA GLU A 80 -10.98 18.90 2.91
C GLU A 80 -11.43 18.35 1.56
N GLN A 81 -10.50 18.21 0.61
CA GLN A 81 -10.80 17.81 -0.76
C GLN A 81 -9.67 17.01 -1.41
N ILE A 82 -10.03 16.00 -2.20
CA ILE A 82 -9.15 15.33 -3.17
C ILE A 82 -9.77 15.45 -4.55
N TYR A 83 -8.97 15.88 -5.50
CA TYR A 83 -9.33 15.93 -6.91
C TYR A 83 -8.30 15.18 -7.75
N ILE A 84 -8.73 14.08 -8.37
CA ILE A 84 -7.92 13.33 -9.33
C ILE A 84 -8.30 13.79 -10.73
N CYS A 85 -7.35 14.39 -11.45
CA CYS A 85 -7.56 14.97 -12.78
C CYS A 85 -6.47 14.54 -13.77
N GLU A 86 -6.56 15.07 -15.00
CA GLU A 86 -5.62 14.75 -16.09
C GLU A 86 -5.56 13.24 -16.37
N PHE A 87 -6.72 12.57 -16.39
CA PHE A 87 -6.82 11.12 -16.59
C PHE A 87 -6.00 10.34 -15.55
N GLY A 88 -6.14 10.72 -14.28
CA GLY A 88 -5.42 10.07 -13.17
C GLY A 88 -3.96 10.50 -13.01
N LYS A 89 -3.43 11.38 -13.86
CA LYS A 89 -2.00 11.77 -13.81
C LYS A 89 -1.71 12.84 -12.76
N ARG A 90 -2.74 13.50 -12.22
CA ARG A 90 -2.57 14.51 -11.17
C ARG A 90 -3.58 14.34 -10.06
N ALA A 91 -3.11 14.34 -8.82
CA ALA A 91 -3.92 14.46 -7.63
C ALA A 91 -3.70 15.83 -6.98
N ARG A 92 -4.78 16.55 -6.67
CA ARG A 92 -4.75 17.79 -5.89
C ARG A 92 -5.46 17.56 -4.57
N VAL A 93 -4.74 17.77 -3.48
CA VAL A 93 -5.21 17.55 -2.11
C VAL A 93 -5.23 18.88 -1.40
N ILE A 94 -6.38 19.24 -0.83
CA ILE A 94 -6.54 20.41 0.02
C ILE A 94 -6.68 19.92 1.46
N LEU A 95 -5.71 20.27 2.30
CA LEU A 95 -5.73 19.98 3.73
C LEU A 95 -6.50 21.07 4.48
N SER A 96 -7.10 20.69 5.61
CA SER A 96 -7.78 21.63 6.50
C SER A 96 -6.80 22.67 7.08
N LYS A 97 -7.32 23.86 7.41
CA LYS A 97 -6.52 25.01 7.88
C LYS A 97 -5.69 24.75 9.14
N ASN A 98 -6.04 23.74 9.95
CA ASN A 98 -5.30 23.39 11.16
C ASN A 98 -3.97 22.66 10.86
N LYS A 99 -3.80 22.13 9.65
CA LYS A 99 -2.58 21.46 9.18
C LYS A 99 -1.78 22.28 8.16
N SER A 100 -2.32 23.41 7.67
CA SER A 100 -1.65 24.26 6.67
C SER A 100 -0.59 25.20 7.25
N GLY A 101 -0.22 25.07 8.54
CA GLY A 101 0.46 26.13 9.30
C GLY A 101 1.75 25.76 10.04
N GLN A 102 2.30 24.56 9.87
CA GLN A 102 3.67 24.27 10.36
C GLN A 102 4.65 24.48 9.22
N SER A 103 5.02 25.73 8.99
CA SER A 103 6.13 26.08 8.13
C SER A 103 7.42 25.54 8.74
N HIS A 104 7.81 24.32 8.38
CA HIS A 104 9.24 24.00 8.34
C HIS A 104 9.86 24.96 7.30
N GLU A 105 10.95 25.63 7.68
CA GLU A 105 11.65 26.60 6.85
C GLU A 105 11.88 26.04 5.44
N GLU A 106 11.84 26.93 4.43
CA GLU A 106 11.95 26.61 3.01
C GLU A 106 13.25 25.86 2.67
N ASN A 107 13.29 24.55 2.93
CA ASN A 107 14.27 23.65 2.33
C ASN A 107 13.71 23.22 0.98
N GLU A 108 13.95 24.03 -0.05
CA GLU A 108 13.60 23.73 -1.45
C GLU A 108 14.28 22.44 -1.98
N ASP A 109 15.27 21.90 -1.25
CA ASP A 109 16.10 20.77 -1.67
C ASP A 109 15.94 19.49 -0.83
N TYR A 110 14.99 19.40 0.13
CA TYR A 110 14.83 18.16 0.90
C TYR A 110 14.02 17.09 0.15
N VAL A 111 14.69 16.38 -0.76
CA VAL A 111 14.22 15.09 -1.25
C VAL A 111 14.62 14.04 -0.21
N ALA A 112 13.71 13.65 0.68
CA ALA A 112 13.84 12.35 1.33
C ALA A 112 13.53 11.28 0.28
N PRO A 113 14.51 10.50 -0.22
CA PRO A 113 14.16 9.29 -0.94
C PRO A 113 13.46 8.38 0.07
N THR A 114 12.13 8.35 0.07
CA THR A 114 11.40 7.23 0.68
C THR A 114 11.79 6.03 -0.17
N PRO A 115 12.50 5.04 0.37
CA PRO A 115 12.97 3.92 -0.43
C PRO A 115 11.79 3.01 -0.76
N THR A 116 10.94 3.38 -1.73
CA THR A 116 10.16 2.35 -2.42
C THR A 116 11.14 1.65 -3.35
N CYS A 117 11.65 0.51 -2.89
CA CYS A 117 12.80 -0.13 -3.52
C CYS A 117 12.53 -0.70 -4.94
N CYS A 118 11.37 -0.42 -5.57
CA CYS A 118 10.96 -1.06 -6.82
C CYS A 118 10.24 -0.15 -7.83
N THR A 119 9.65 0.98 -7.42
CA THR A 119 8.76 1.78 -8.29
C THR A 119 9.23 3.22 -8.51
N GLY A 120 10.31 3.67 -7.87
CA GLY A 120 10.78 5.05 -8.05
C GLY A 120 9.86 6.14 -7.48
N ASN A 121 8.87 5.79 -6.64
CA ASN A 121 8.08 6.79 -5.90
C ASN A 121 8.97 7.62 -4.99
N ARG A 122 8.67 8.92 -4.90
CA ARG A 122 9.42 9.86 -4.07
C ARG A 122 8.47 10.79 -3.33
N VAL A 123 8.78 11.04 -2.07
CA VAL A 123 8.31 12.23 -1.34
C VAL A 123 9.36 13.32 -1.58
N LEU A 124 8.95 14.47 -2.10
CA LEU A 124 9.85 15.53 -2.57
C LEU A 124 10.13 16.61 -1.53
N ASN A 125 9.35 16.67 -0.46
CA ASN A 125 9.51 17.61 0.64
C ASN A 125 8.88 17.06 1.92
N ASP A 126 9.40 17.52 3.05
CA ASP A 126 8.90 17.24 4.40
C ASP A 126 7.96 18.33 4.93
N TYR A 127 7.61 19.32 4.10
CA TYR A 127 6.83 20.51 4.50
C TYR A 127 5.54 20.19 5.25
N PHE A 128 4.91 19.06 4.97
CA PHE A 128 3.68 18.63 5.63
C PHE A 128 3.87 17.42 6.57
N ILE A 129 5.06 16.83 6.62
CA ILE A 129 5.35 15.66 7.46
C ILE A 129 5.33 16.13 8.91
N THR A 130 4.58 15.43 9.75
CA THR A 130 4.57 15.70 11.18
C THR A 130 5.52 14.77 11.92
N ASP A 131 6.28 15.30 12.88
CA ASP A 131 7.19 14.56 13.77
C ASP A 131 6.45 13.70 14.82
N GLN A 132 5.28 13.16 14.47
CA GLN A 132 4.56 12.31 15.41
C GLN A 132 5.34 11.01 15.65
N PRO A 133 5.70 10.72 16.92
CA PRO A 133 6.39 9.49 17.23
C PRO A 133 5.48 8.30 16.91
N MET A 134 6.08 7.25 16.37
CA MET A 134 5.37 5.98 16.23
C MET A 134 4.99 5.48 17.62
N THR A 135 3.78 4.95 17.74
CA THR A 135 3.30 4.34 18.99
C THR A 135 3.11 2.84 18.78
N PRO A 136 3.38 2.00 19.79
CA PRO A 136 3.09 0.57 19.70
C PRO A 136 1.61 0.32 19.39
N VAL A 137 1.33 -0.63 18.50
CA VAL A 137 -0.05 -1.00 18.15
C VAL A 137 -0.69 -1.74 19.32
N THR A 138 -2.01 -1.58 19.50
CA THR A 138 -2.75 -2.33 20.50
C THR A 138 -3.05 -3.73 19.96
N PRO A 139 -2.55 -4.82 20.57
CA PRO A 139 -2.83 -6.16 20.07
C PRO A 139 -4.32 -6.48 20.15
N VAL A 140 -4.84 -7.14 19.11
CA VAL A 140 -6.22 -7.64 19.09
C VAL A 140 -6.24 -9.17 18.98
N PRO A 141 -7.28 -9.85 19.48
CA PRO A 141 -7.53 -11.25 19.17
C PRO A 141 -7.58 -11.48 17.66
N TRP A 142 -6.93 -12.55 17.19
CA TRP A 142 -6.99 -12.97 15.80
C TRP A 142 -7.06 -14.50 15.70
N LYS A 143 -7.72 -15.00 14.66
CA LYS A 143 -7.87 -16.44 14.40
C LYS A 143 -6.96 -16.87 13.27
N LYS A 144 -6.40 -18.09 13.36
CA LYS A 144 -5.58 -18.67 12.28
C LYS A 144 -6.34 -18.72 10.96
N GLN A 145 -7.62 -19.09 11.04
CA GLN A 145 -8.49 -19.24 9.88
C GLN A 145 -8.58 -17.98 9.04
N TRP A 146 -8.63 -16.80 9.66
CA TRP A 146 -8.66 -15.53 8.92
C TRP A 146 -7.45 -15.36 7.99
N ILE A 147 -6.27 -15.78 8.44
CA ILE A 147 -5.04 -15.69 7.63
C ILE A 147 -5.04 -16.75 6.52
N PHE A 148 -5.55 -17.95 6.81
CA PHE A 148 -5.68 -19.01 5.80
C PHE A 148 -6.70 -18.65 4.72
N ASP A 149 -7.84 -18.05 5.08
CA ASP A 149 -8.86 -17.58 4.14
C ASP A 149 -8.28 -16.51 3.19
N LEU A 150 -7.51 -15.56 3.73
CA LEU A 150 -6.81 -14.56 2.91
C LEU A 150 -5.74 -15.19 2.01
N ALA A 151 -5.01 -16.20 2.50
CA ALA A 151 -4.04 -16.93 1.69
C ALA A 151 -4.70 -17.75 0.59
N ASP A 152 -5.89 -18.31 0.84
CA ASP A 152 -6.73 -19.00 -0.15
C ASP A 152 -7.24 -18.01 -1.21
N CYS A 153 -7.74 -16.84 -0.81
CA CYS A 153 -8.12 -15.77 -1.74
C CYS A 153 -6.97 -15.40 -2.67
N PHE A 154 -5.76 -15.19 -2.13
CA PHE A 154 -4.59 -14.88 -2.97
C PHE A 154 -4.24 -16.05 -3.89
N ALA A 155 -4.25 -17.29 -3.38
CA ALA A 155 -3.86 -18.46 -4.16
C ALA A 155 -4.87 -18.85 -5.25
N ASN A 156 -6.14 -18.47 -5.10
CA ASN A 156 -7.18 -18.64 -6.12
C ASN A 156 -7.06 -17.60 -7.25
N GLY A 157 -6.15 -16.63 -7.13
CA GLY A 157 -5.81 -15.65 -8.15
C GLY A 157 -6.46 -14.29 -7.91
N THR A 158 -5.73 -13.24 -8.29
CA THR A 158 -6.24 -11.86 -8.36
C THR A 158 -6.27 -11.37 -9.80
N PRO A 159 -7.16 -10.42 -10.16
CA PRO A 159 -7.44 -10.07 -11.56
C PRO A 159 -6.21 -9.78 -12.43
N LEU A 160 -5.28 -8.94 -11.95
CA LEU A 160 -4.10 -8.55 -12.71
C LEU A 160 -2.90 -9.47 -12.49
N HIS A 161 -2.68 -9.93 -11.25
CA HIS A 161 -1.57 -10.83 -10.92
C HIS A 161 -1.67 -12.14 -11.69
N SER A 162 -2.87 -12.71 -11.85
CA SER A 162 -3.05 -14.00 -12.52
C SER A 162 -2.77 -13.94 -14.02
N GLN A 163 -2.87 -12.74 -14.60
CA GLN A 163 -2.61 -12.51 -16.03
C GLN A 163 -1.14 -12.14 -16.28
N THR A 164 -0.58 -11.27 -15.44
CA THR A 164 0.71 -10.61 -15.73
C THR A 164 1.86 -11.05 -14.83
N TRP A 165 1.55 -11.58 -13.65
CA TRP A 165 2.54 -11.85 -12.58
C TRP A 165 3.37 -10.62 -12.15
N ALA A 166 2.98 -9.42 -12.59
CA ALA A 166 3.74 -8.18 -12.45
C ALA A 166 3.16 -7.25 -11.36
N THR A 167 2.23 -7.75 -10.55
CA THR A 167 1.57 -6.97 -9.50
C THR A 167 1.80 -7.56 -8.11
N HIS A 168 1.58 -6.73 -7.11
CA HIS A 168 1.42 -7.11 -5.73
C HIS A 168 -0.03 -6.91 -5.28
N SER A 169 -0.63 -7.95 -4.74
CA SER A 169 -1.95 -7.88 -4.11
C SER A 169 -1.85 -7.52 -2.63
N CYS A 170 -2.83 -6.77 -2.12
CA CYS A 170 -3.01 -6.45 -0.72
C CYS A 170 -4.49 -6.54 -0.34
N PHE A 171 -4.77 -7.19 0.78
CA PHE A 171 -6.13 -7.43 1.29
C PHE A 171 -6.29 -6.81 2.67
N LEU A 172 -7.44 -6.17 2.90
CA LEU A 172 -7.87 -5.66 4.19
C LEU A 172 -9.06 -6.48 4.68
N ALA A 173 -8.96 -6.98 5.90
CA ALA A 173 -10.03 -7.72 6.55
C ALA A 173 -10.29 -7.22 7.97
N CYS A 174 -11.51 -7.41 8.47
CA CYS A 174 -11.88 -7.15 9.86
C CYS A 174 -12.77 -8.30 10.33
N ASP A 175 -12.52 -8.82 11.53
CA ASP A 175 -13.31 -9.91 12.12
C ASP A 175 -13.50 -11.16 11.22
N GLY A 176 -12.53 -11.41 10.33
CA GLY A 176 -12.56 -12.53 9.37
C GLY A 176 -13.27 -12.25 8.06
N GLU A 177 -13.85 -11.06 7.89
CA GLU A 177 -14.47 -10.63 6.64
C GLU A 177 -13.47 -9.88 5.76
N LEU A 178 -13.32 -10.29 4.50
CA LEU A 178 -12.55 -9.56 3.50
C LEU A 178 -13.31 -8.28 3.09
N LEU A 179 -12.81 -7.13 3.51
CA LEU A 179 -13.44 -5.82 3.26
C LEU A 179 -12.97 -5.20 1.95
N PHE A 180 -11.71 -5.43 1.57
CA PHE A 180 -11.13 -4.83 0.38
C PHE A 180 -9.95 -5.63 -0.16
N GLN A 181 -9.84 -5.65 -1.49
CA GLN A 181 -8.73 -6.24 -2.22
C GLN A 181 -8.27 -5.24 -3.29
N CYS A 182 -6.96 -5.05 -3.39
CA CYS A 182 -6.37 -4.22 -4.43
C CYS A 182 -5.05 -4.79 -4.93
N GLU A 183 -4.63 -4.28 -6.08
CA GLU A 183 -3.36 -4.62 -6.73
C GLU A 183 -2.60 -3.34 -7.09
N ASP A 184 -1.29 -3.42 -7.06
CA ASP A 184 -0.39 -2.39 -7.57
C ASP A 184 0.94 -2.99 -8.01
N ILE A 185 1.67 -2.32 -8.91
CA ILE A 185 3.03 -2.71 -9.28
C ILE A 185 3.96 -2.68 -8.05
N GLY A 186 3.73 -1.77 -7.10
CA GLY A 186 4.47 -1.67 -5.85
C GLY A 186 3.69 -2.23 -4.66
N ARG A 187 4.28 -3.15 -3.88
CA ARG A 187 3.67 -3.65 -2.63
C ARG A 187 3.35 -2.54 -1.62
N HIS A 188 4.16 -1.47 -1.60
CA HIS A 188 3.91 -0.30 -0.76
C HIS A 188 2.64 0.42 -1.18
N ASN A 189 2.44 0.61 -2.49
CA ASN A 189 1.23 1.23 -3.03
C ASN A 189 0.01 0.37 -2.76
N ALA A 190 0.12 -0.96 -2.88
CA ALA A 190 -0.99 -1.86 -2.55
C ALA A 190 -1.38 -1.77 -1.07
N LEU A 191 -0.39 -1.67 -0.16
CA LEU A 191 -0.64 -1.42 1.26
C LEU A 191 -1.28 -0.04 1.49
N ASP A 192 -0.75 1.00 0.86
CA ASP A 192 -1.30 2.36 0.95
C ASP A 192 -2.73 2.41 0.41
N LYS A 193 -3.07 1.75 -0.69
CA LYS A 193 -4.44 1.60 -1.19
C LYS A 193 -5.36 0.94 -0.16
N ALA A 194 -4.93 -0.14 0.48
CA ALA A 194 -5.72 -0.80 1.52
C ALA A 194 -5.98 0.11 2.74
N ILE A 195 -4.95 0.85 3.19
CA ILE A 195 -5.06 1.82 4.28
C ILE A 195 -5.98 2.99 3.87
N GLY A 196 -5.80 3.53 2.67
CA GLY A 196 -6.61 4.61 2.13
C GLY A 196 -8.07 4.25 1.94
N TYR A 197 -8.36 3.00 1.56
CA TYR A 197 -9.72 2.46 1.54
C TYR A 197 -10.34 2.51 2.94
N ALA A 198 -9.64 2.02 3.96
CA ALA A 198 -10.13 2.07 5.33
C ALA A 198 -10.43 3.51 5.78
N LEU A 199 -9.52 4.45 5.49
CA LEU A 199 -9.69 5.87 5.78
C LEU A 199 -10.90 6.48 5.06
N ARG A 200 -11.07 6.19 3.76
CA ARG A 200 -12.20 6.67 2.95
C ARG A 200 -13.55 6.17 3.49
N HIS A 201 -13.58 4.95 4.01
CA HIS A 201 -14.78 4.26 4.47
C HIS A 201 -14.99 4.30 5.99
N ASN A 202 -14.19 5.06 6.74
CA ASN A 202 -14.24 5.14 8.21
C ASN A 202 -14.13 3.77 8.91
N ILE A 203 -13.33 2.86 8.34
CA ILE A 203 -13.03 1.56 8.92
C ILE A 203 -11.92 1.73 9.95
N ASP A 204 -12.12 1.19 11.15
CA ASP A 204 -11.12 1.23 12.22
C ASP A 204 -9.97 0.24 11.94
N LEU A 205 -8.87 0.76 11.41
CA LEU A 205 -7.65 0.00 11.11
C LEU A 205 -7.09 -0.74 12.32
N LYS A 206 -7.38 -0.28 13.55
CA LYS A 206 -6.93 -0.91 14.80
C LYS A 206 -7.59 -2.26 15.08
N LYS A 207 -8.62 -2.62 14.31
CA LYS A 207 -9.30 -3.92 14.36
C LYS A 207 -9.01 -4.79 13.14
N CYS A 208 -8.25 -4.27 12.18
CA CYS A 208 -8.07 -4.90 10.89
C CYS A 208 -6.87 -5.86 10.87
N VAL A 209 -6.94 -6.80 9.95
CA VAL A 209 -5.85 -7.64 9.50
C VAL A 209 -5.52 -7.24 8.07
N VAL A 210 -4.22 -7.11 7.76
CA VAL A 210 -3.76 -6.90 6.39
C VAL A 210 -2.98 -8.10 5.91
N TYR A 211 -3.25 -8.55 4.69
CA TYR A 211 -2.46 -9.57 3.98
C TYR A 211 -1.79 -8.96 2.75
N SER A 212 -0.47 -9.10 2.63
CA SER A 212 0.32 -8.64 1.48
C SER A 212 0.98 -9.81 0.73
N SER A 213 1.02 -9.73 -0.59
CA SER A 213 1.75 -10.71 -1.41
C SER A 213 3.27 -10.54 -1.36
N GLY A 214 3.77 -9.34 -1.05
CA GLY A 214 5.17 -8.95 -1.14
C GLY A 214 5.97 -9.16 0.15
N ARG A 215 7.30 -9.08 0.05
CA ARG A 215 8.22 -9.13 1.22
C ARG A 215 7.89 -8.02 2.21
N ILE A 216 8.24 -8.23 3.48
CA ILE A 216 8.08 -7.24 4.55
C ILE A 216 9.45 -6.70 4.99
N PRO A 217 9.99 -5.66 4.33
CA PRO A 217 11.05 -4.84 4.89
C PRO A 217 10.53 -3.91 5.99
N THR A 218 11.46 -3.21 6.66
CA THR A 218 11.18 -2.27 7.74
C THR A 218 10.12 -1.24 7.37
N ASP A 219 10.19 -0.66 6.17
CA ASP A 219 9.26 0.36 5.69
C ASP A 219 7.80 -0.14 5.58
N MET A 220 7.56 -1.38 5.16
CA MET A 220 6.23 -2.00 5.16
C MET A 220 5.70 -2.19 6.58
N ALA A 221 6.56 -2.60 7.52
CA ALA A 221 6.18 -2.69 8.93
C ALA A 221 5.86 -1.31 9.52
N VAL A 222 6.67 -0.28 9.22
CA VAL A 222 6.42 1.11 9.63
C VAL A 222 5.05 1.57 9.16
N LYS A 223 4.68 1.34 7.90
CA LYS A 223 3.37 1.73 7.35
C LYS A 223 2.22 1.09 8.12
N ALA A 224 2.30 -0.22 8.40
CA ALA A 224 1.29 -0.92 9.17
C ALA A 224 1.19 -0.41 10.62
N ILE A 225 2.34 -0.19 11.28
CA ILE A 225 2.40 0.34 12.66
C ILE A 225 1.83 1.75 12.73
N ARG A 226 2.22 2.65 11.80
CA ARG A 226 1.67 4.02 11.72
C ARG A 226 0.16 4.01 11.49
N ALA A 227 -0.33 3.08 10.66
CA ALA A 227 -1.76 2.82 10.45
C ALA A 227 -2.48 2.24 11.67
N GLY A 228 -1.75 1.85 12.72
CA GLY A 228 -2.32 1.21 13.90
C GLY A 228 -2.82 -0.21 13.63
N ILE A 229 -2.43 -0.83 12.51
CA ILE A 229 -2.87 -2.18 12.14
C ILE A 229 -2.21 -3.18 13.09
N PRO A 230 -2.99 -4.00 13.83
CA PRO A 230 -2.46 -4.92 14.82
C PRO A 230 -1.86 -6.20 14.21
N VAL A 231 -2.30 -6.61 13.02
CA VAL A 231 -1.87 -7.86 12.36
C VAL A 231 -1.49 -7.60 10.91
N LEU A 232 -0.22 -7.85 10.58
CA LEU A 232 0.31 -7.82 9.23
C LEU A 232 0.76 -9.23 8.82
N ALA A 233 0.05 -9.81 7.86
CA ALA A 233 0.35 -11.08 7.25
C ALA A 233 0.96 -10.90 5.85
N SER A 234 1.84 -11.82 5.46
CA SER A 234 2.39 -11.85 4.11
C SER A 234 2.66 -13.25 3.57
N LYS A 235 2.45 -13.42 2.26
CA LYS A 235 2.88 -14.60 1.50
C LYS A 235 4.40 -14.80 1.55
N ALA A 236 5.15 -13.70 1.58
CA ALA A 236 6.60 -13.69 1.46
C ALA A 236 7.29 -13.62 2.84
N SER A 237 8.60 -13.42 2.85
CA SER A 237 9.43 -13.37 4.06
C SER A 237 9.64 -11.92 4.55
N PRO A 238 9.90 -11.73 5.87
CA PRO A 238 10.32 -10.44 6.41
C PRO A 238 11.85 -10.29 6.38
N SER A 239 12.36 -9.07 6.61
CA SER A 239 13.76 -8.85 7.00
C SER A 239 13.93 -8.95 8.52
N ALA A 240 15.18 -9.09 9.00
CA ALA A 240 15.47 -9.15 10.44
C ALA A 240 15.06 -7.85 11.15
N GLU A 241 15.30 -6.72 10.50
CA GLU A 241 14.96 -5.38 10.99
C GLU A 241 13.45 -5.19 11.08
N ALA A 242 12.69 -5.71 10.10
CA ALA A 242 11.23 -5.69 10.15
C ALA A 242 10.68 -6.51 11.32
N VAL A 243 11.29 -7.67 11.61
CA VAL A 243 10.92 -8.49 12.78
C VAL A 243 11.25 -7.77 14.09
N ALA A 244 12.43 -7.13 14.18
CA ALA A 244 12.82 -6.35 15.35
C ALA A 244 11.84 -5.19 15.60
N MET A 245 11.50 -4.45 14.55
CA MET A 245 10.52 -3.36 14.61
C MET A 245 9.13 -3.85 14.99
N ALA A 246 8.66 -4.95 14.39
CA ALA A 246 7.36 -5.52 14.74
C ALA A 246 7.28 -5.92 16.23
N LYS A 247 8.38 -6.43 16.79
CA LYS A 247 8.48 -6.77 18.21
C LYS A 247 8.40 -5.54 19.10
N GLU A 248 9.18 -4.50 18.77
CA GLU A 248 9.24 -3.24 19.50
C GLU A 248 7.87 -2.55 19.56
N TYR A 249 7.15 -2.54 18.44
CA TYR A 249 5.85 -1.87 18.31
C TYR A 249 4.65 -2.80 18.47
N HIS A 250 4.84 -4.02 18.97
CA HIS A 250 3.78 -5.00 19.26
C HIS A 250 2.91 -5.41 18.06
N LEU A 251 3.43 -5.25 16.83
CA LEU A 251 2.80 -5.73 15.61
C LEU A 251 2.83 -7.25 15.57
N THR A 252 1.69 -7.89 15.32
CA THR A 252 1.65 -9.31 14.99
C THR A 252 2.12 -9.50 13.55
N LEU A 253 3.32 -10.04 13.36
CA LEU A 253 3.92 -10.25 12.05
C LEU A 253 3.87 -11.73 11.68
N ILE A 254 3.09 -12.03 10.64
CA ILE A 254 2.92 -13.37 10.09
C ILE A 254 3.49 -13.35 8.67
N CYS A 255 4.36 -14.30 8.35
CA CYS A 255 5.00 -14.37 7.05
C CYS A 255 5.06 -15.81 6.56
N ALA A 256 5.43 -15.98 5.29
CA ALA A 256 5.30 -17.26 4.59
C ALA A 256 3.88 -17.86 4.74
N ALA A 257 2.86 -16.99 4.80
CA ALA A 257 1.44 -17.35 4.94
C ALA A 257 0.90 -17.86 3.62
N ARG A 258 0.66 -19.17 3.57
CA ARG A 258 0.18 -19.95 2.44
C ARG A 258 -1.04 -20.76 2.89
N ARG A 259 -1.72 -21.38 1.93
CA ARG A 259 -2.92 -22.21 2.16
C ARG A 259 -2.70 -23.28 3.25
N ASP A 260 -1.48 -23.84 3.32
CA ASP A 260 -1.13 -24.98 4.17
C ASP A 260 -0.36 -24.61 5.45
N ARG A 261 0.21 -23.40 5.52
CA ARG A 261 1.12 -23.02 6.62
C ARG A 261 1.29 -21.52 6.75
N MET A 262 1.75 -21.09 7.92
CA MET A 262 2.23 -19.74 8.16
C MET A 262 3.33 -19.75 9.23
N LYS A 263 4.15 -18.70 9.28
CA LYS A 263 5.17 -18.50 10.31
C LYS A 263 4.85 -17.24 11.10
N LEU A 264 4.62 -17.38 12.40
CA LEU A 264 4.46 -16.27 13.33
C LEU A 264 5.85 -15.82 13.80
N PHE A 265 6.24 -14.58 13.49
CA PHE A 265 7.52 -14.01 13.91
C PHE A 265 7.39 -13.19 15.20
N THR A 266 6.30 -12.45 15.36
CA THR A 266 6.01 -11.59 16.53
C THR A 266 4.51 -11.51 16.79
N GLY A 267 4.13 -11.07 17.99
CA GLY A 267 2.73 -10.88 18.39
C GLY A 267 2.19 -11.99 19.29
N ASN A 268 0.94 -11.84 19.70
CA ASN A 268 0.26 -12.84 20.53
C ASN A 268 -0.08 -14.08 19.70
N ASN A 269 -0.11 -15.23 20.39
CA ASN A 269 -0.66 -16.44 19.80
C ASN A 269 -2.13 -16.22 19.39
N PRO A 270 -2.57 -16.86 18.30
CA PRO A 270 -3.96 -16.79 17.86
C PRO A 270 -4.89 -17.35 18.93
N THR A 271 -6.09 -16.80 19.06
CA THR A 271 -7.01 -17.16 20.13
C THR A 271 -7.63 -18.55 19.96
N GLU A 272 -7.72 -19.05 18.71
CA GLU A 272 -8.15 -20.41 18.34
C GLU A 272 -7.42 -20.84 17.05
#